data_AF-A0A8C9B7V1-F1
#
_entry.id   AF-A0A8C9B7V1-F1
#
_cell.length_a   1.000
_cell.length_b   1.000
_cell.length_c   1.000
_cell.angle_alpha   90.00
_cell.angle_beta   90.00
_cell.angle_gamma   90.00
#
_symmetry.space_group_name_H-M   'P 1'
#
loop_
_entity.id
_entity.type
_entity.pdbx_description
1 polymer ?
#
loop_
_entity_poly.entity_id
_entity_poly.type
_entity_poly.pdbx_seq_one_letter_code
_entity_poly.pdbx_strand_id
1 'polypeptide(L)'
;MIISSFQTSVAVFALIILHVRVLDTFKAAVYEHAVILPNDTETPVSQDYALLLMNRNIDILERAIKQAAEQGAQIIVTPEDAIYGWKFTREAIFPYLEDIPDPLVNWIPCQDPHRFGHTPVQARLSCLAKNNSIYVLANIGDKKPCNSRDSACPPNGHYQYNTNVVYDANGKLVARYHKVCTMVKCKSTNLATCGQPVDTALTRFEMFSLSGTFRTEYVFPEVLLTKINLAPGKFEVLKDGRLVNKNGSSEPILTVSLFGRWYTKDVRSISGGTSNSATTYLIISTLLMIIALQNIVMV
;
A
#
# COMPACT_ATOMS: atom_id res chain seq x y z
N MET A 1 -25.11 36.01 56.77
CA MET A 1 -25.82 35.92 55.48
C MET A 1 -25.09 36.90 54.55
N ILE A 2 -24.24 36.50 53.61
CA ILE A 2 -24.41 35.53 52.54
C ILE A 2 -23.11 34.72 52.38
N ILE A 3 -23.26 33.40 52.35
CA ILE A 3 -22.25 32.44 51.92
C ILE A 3 -22.46 32.28 50.41
N SER A 4 -21.45 32.52 49.57
CA SER A 4 -21.47 32.01 48.19
C SER A 4 -20.07 31.88 47.58
N SER A 5 -19.50 30.68 47.74
CA SER A 5 -18.98 29.88 46.63
C SER A 5 -18.11 30.59 45.57
N PHE A 6 -16.92 31.02 45.92
CA PHE A 6 -15.89 31.42 44.94
C PHE A 6 -14.59 30.60 45.04
N GLN A 7 -14.69 29.32 45.45
CA GLN A 7 -13.54 28.41 45.52
C GLN A 7 -13.74 27.02 44.87
N THR A 8 -14.81 26.79 44.13
CA THR A 8 -15.08 25.47 43.51
C THR A 8 -14.92 25.42 41.98
N SER A 9 -14.72 26.56 41.29
CA SER A 9 -14.55 26.54 39.82
C SER A 9 -13.11 26.37 39.33
N VAL A 10 -12.11 26.44 40.22
CA VAL A 10 -10.70 26.18 39.86
C VAL A 10 -10.39 24.67 39.81
N ALA A 11 -11.23 23.83 40.42
CA ALA A 11 -11.04 22.38 40.48
C ALA A 11 -11.61 21.59 39.28
N VAL A 12 -12.38 22.22 38.39
CA VAL A 12 -12.95 21.55 37.20
C VAL A 12 -12.08 21.74 35.95
N PHE A 13 -11.12 22.68 36.00
CA PHE A 13 -9.89 22.59 35.23
C PHE A 13 -8.89 21.66 35.93
N ALA A 14 -9.38 20.60 36.59
CA ALA A 14 -8.69 19.32 36.53
C ALA A 14 -8.45 19.08 35.04
N LEU A 15 -7.22 19.39 34.65
CA LEU A 15 -6.52 18.92 33.48
C LEU A 15 -7.09 17.56 33.04
N ILE A 16 -8.19 17.62 32.29
CA ILE A 16 -8.35 16.85 31.08
C ILE A 16 -7.24 17.40 30.18
N ILE A 17 -5.99 17.09 30.55
CA ILE A 17 -4.99 16.73 29.56
C ILE A 17 -5.74 15.62 28.85
N LEU A 18 -6.38 15.99 27.74
CA LEU A 18 -6.53 15.13 26.59
C LEU A 18 -5.14 14.55 26.43
N HIS A 19 -4.94 13.42 27.08
CA HIS A 19 -3.88 12.51 26.83
C HIS A 19 -4.18 12.07 25.41
N VAL A 20 -3.79 12.91 24.44
CA VAL A 20 -3.41 12.50 23.12
C VAL A 20 -2.21 11.61 23.39
N ARG A 21 -2.47 10.39 23.86
CA ARG A 21 -1.50 9.33 23.90
C ARG A 21 -1.24 9.05 22.44
N VAL A 22 -0.20 9.70 21.92
CA VAL A 22 0.58 9.07 20.87
C VAL A 22 0.93 7.70 21.45
N LEU A 23 0.35 6.65 20.87
CA LEU A 23 0.67 5.29 21.27
C LEU A 23 2.12 5.07 20.89
N ASP A 24 3.01 5.00 21.89
CA ASP A 24 4.44 4.77 21.67
C ASP A 24 4.70 3.38 21.05
N THR A 25 3.70 2.48 21.09
CA THR A 25 3.78 1.12 20.56
C THR A 25 2.47 0.73 19.86
N PHE A 26 2.57 -0.18 18.90
CA PHE A 26 1.41 -0.82 18.29
C PHE A 26 1.67 -2.32 18.12
N LYS A 27 0.59 -3.12 18.11
CA LYS A 27 0.61 -4.54 17.82
C LYS A 27 0.38 -4.75 16.33
N ALA A 28 1.34 -5.39 15.67
CA ALA A 28 1.24 -5.80 14.28
C ALA A 28 0.90 -7.29 14.18
N ALA A 29 0.20 -7.66 13.11
CA ALA A 29 -0.01 -9.04 12.72
C ALA A 29 0.50 -9.27 11.28
N VAL A 30 0.99 -10.48 11.03
CA VAL A 30 1.32 -10.97 9.69
C VAL A 30 0.66 -12.32 9.52
N TYR A 31 0.17 -12.61 8.32
CA TYR A 31 -0.43 -13.90 8.01
C TYR A 31 0.30 -14.56 6.85
N GLU A 32 0.79 -15.78 7.07
CA GLU A 32 1.29 -16.63 6.00
C GLU A 32 0.11 -17.41 5.40
N HIS A 33 -0.15 -17.19 4.11
CA HIS A 33 -1.34 -17.71 3.43
C HIS A 33 -1.01 -18.86 2.50
N ALA A 34 -1.70 -19.99 2.68
CA ALA A 34 -1.71 -21.09 1.72
C ALA A 34 -2.71 -20.77 0.59
N VAL A 35 -2.20 -20.08 -0.45
CA VAL A 35 -3.02 -19.54 -1.55
C VAL A 35 -3.76 -20.64 -2.31
N ILE A 36 -5.07 -20.45 -2.53
CA ILE A 36 -5.85 -21.22 -3.49
C ILE A 36 -5.50 -20.71 -4.88
N LEU A 37 -4.76 -21.52 -5.63
CA LEU A 37 -4.29 -21.17 -6.97
C LEU A 37 -5.37 -21.44 -8.04
N PRO A 38 -5.40 -20.65 -9.13
CA PRO A 38 -6.22 -20.94 -10.30
C PRO A 38 -5.74 -22.22 -11.02
N ASN A 39 -6.68 -22.97 -11.60
CA ASN A 39 -6.39 -24.19 -12.36
C ASN A 39 -5.79 -23.89 -13.75
N ASP A 40 -6.32 -22.89 -14.45
CA ASP A 40 -5.81 -22.42 -15.75
C ASP A 40 -5.21 -21.02 -15.59
N THR A 41 -4.04 -20.85 -16.17
CA THR A 41 -3.19 -19.66 -16.07
C THR A 41 -2.62 -19.23 -17.41
N GLU A 42 -2.95 -19.96 -18.47
CA GLU A 42 -2.49 -19.71 -19.83
C GLU A 42 -3.57 -18.99 -20.64
N THR A 43 -4.84 -19.32 -20.41
CA THR A 43 -5.97 -18.66 -21.08
C THR A 43 -6.76 -17.74 -20.15
N PRO A 44 -7.28 -16.60 -20.66
CA PRO A 44 -8.13 -15.71 -19.85
C PRO A 44 -9.44 -16.39 -19.45
N VAL A 45 -9.76 -16.32 -18.15
CA VAL A 45 -11.05 -16.72 -17.58
C VAL A 45 -12.07 -15.57 -17.62
N SER A 46 -13.33 -15.83 -17.29
CA SER A 46 -14.31 -14.76 -17.09
C SER A 46 -14.00 -13.95 -15.81
N GLN A 47 -14.42 -12.69 -15.77
CA GLN A 47 -14.30 -11.87 -14.55
C GLN A 47 -15.07 -12.48 -13.37
N ASP A 48 -16.22 -13.09 -13.60
CA ASP A 48 -16.99 -13.76 -12.53
C ASP A 48 -16.22 -14.93 -11.91
N TYR A 49 -15.55 -15.73 -12.74
CA TYR A 49 -14.71 -16.82 -12.27
C TYR A 49 -13.48 -16.30 -11.50
N ALA A 50 -12.81 -15.28 -12.04
CA ALA A 50 -11.69 -14.63 -11.37
C ALA A 50 -12.11 -14.09 -9.98
N LEU A 51 -13.22 -13.36 -9.93
CA LEU A 51 -13.77 -12.81 -8.69
C LEU A 51 -14.19 -13.90 -7.70
N LEU A 52 -14.75 -15.01 -8.17
CA LEU A 52 -15.09 -16.16 -7.33
C LEU A 52 -13.85 -16.75 -6.65
N LEU A 53 -12.76 -16.95 -7.40
CA LEU A 53 -11.50 -17.44 -6.86
C LEU A 53 -10.90 -16.46 -5.84
N MET A 54 -10.84 -15.17 -6.20
CA MET A 54 -10.34 -14.11 -5.32
C MET A 54 -11.12 -14.07 -4.01
N ASN A 55 -12.44 -14.19 -4.07
CA ASN A 55 -13.29 -14.22 -2.88
C ASN A 55 -13.01 -15.44 -1.99
N ARG A 56 -12.72 -16.62 -2.54
CA ARG A 56 -12.34 -17.79 -1.72
C ARG A 56 -11.05 -17.57 -0.94
N ASN A 57 -10.05 -16.92 -1.55
CA ASN A 57 -8.84 -16.52 -0.84
C ASN A 57 -9.15 -15.46 0.23
N ILE A 58 -9.96 -14.45 -0.10
CA ILE A 58 -10.37 -13.41 0.85
C ILE A 58 -11.17 -14.00 2.03
N ASP A 59 -11.97 -15.06 1.83
CA ASP A 59 -12.68 -15.75 2.91
C ASP A 59 -11.73 -16.34 3.97
N ILE A 60 -10.51 -16.73 3.57
CA ILE A 60 -9.47 -17.25 4.47
C ILE A 60 -8.77 -16.07 5.16
N LEU A 61 -8.38 -15.06 4.39
CA LEU A 61 -7.76 -13.84 4.92
C LEU A 61 -8.67 -13.14 5.93
N GLU A 62 -9.98 -13.13 5.70
CA GLU A 62 -10.99 -12.56 6.60
C GLU A 62 -10.93 -13.19 8.00
N ARG A 63 -10.71 -14.51 8.10
CA ARG A 63 -10.57 -15.19 9.39
C ARG A 63 -9.31 -14.73 10.13
N ALA A 64 -8.20 -14.61 9.41
CA ALA A 64 -6.93 -14.12 9.97
C ALA A 64 -7.04 -12.65 10.41
N ILE A 65 -7.71 -11.80 9.62
CA ILE A 65 -7.96 -10.38 9.94
C ILE A 65 -8.81 -10.26 11.21
N LYS A 66 -9.91 -11.02 11.29
CA LYS A 66 -10.79 -11.08 12.47
C LYS A 66 -10.01 -11.49 13.72
N GLN A 67 -9.26 -12.59 13.63
CA GLN A 67 -8.47 -13.10 14.75
C GLN A 67 -7.38 -12.10 15.20
N ALA A 68 -6.72 -11.42 14.25
CA ALA A 68 -5.73 -10.39 14.57
C ALA A 68 -6.38 -9.19 15.29
N ALA A 69 -7.55 -8.75 14.83
CA ALA A 69 -8.30 -7.66 15.47
C ALA A 69 -8.79 -8.05 16.87
N GLU A 70 -9.28 -9.27 17.07
CA GLU A 70 -9.65 -9.81 18.39
C GLU A 70 -8.47 -9.83 19.37
N GLN A 71 -7.25 -10.05 18.86
CA GLN A 71 -6.02 -9.97 19.65
C GLN A 71 -5.50 -8.54 19.83
N GLY A 72 -6.22 -7.53 19.33
CA GLY A 72 -5.88 -6.11 19.46
C GLY A 72 -4.74 -5.66 18.54
N ALA A 73 -4.51 -6.34 17.41
CA ALA A 73 -3.60 -5.83 16.38
C ALA A 73 -4.20 -4.58 15.73
N GLN A 74 -3.36 -3.56 15.51
CA GLN A 74 -3.75 -2.32 14.85
C GLN A 74 -3.52 -2.38 13.32
N ILE A 75 -2.69 -3.31 12.87
CA ILE A 75 -2.43 -3.57 11.45
C ILE A 75 -2.22 -5.07 11.23
N ILE A 76 -2.72 -5.56 10.10
CA ILE A 76 -2.39 -6.88 9.57
C ILE A 76 -1.88 -6.78 8.13
N VAL A 77 -0.81 -7.53 7.86
CA VAL A 77 -0.20 -7.64 6.53
C VAL A 77 -0.50 -9.02 5.95
N THR A 78 -1.04 -9.07 4.73
CA THR A 78 -1.22 -10.30 3.96
C THR A 78 -0.15 -10.42 2.85
N PRO A 79 0.15 -11.64 2.36
CA PRO A 79 1.24 -11.85 1.41
C PRO A 79 0.98 -11.24 0.02
N GLU A 80 2.06 -11.11 -0.75
CA GLU A 80 2.00 -10.89 -2.20
C GLU A 80 1.24 -12.02 -2.90
N ASP A 81 0.46 -11.69 -3.93
CA ASP A 81 -0.32 -12.64 -4.73
C ASP A 81 -1.29 -13.54 -3.93
N ALA A 82 -1.59 -13.19 -2.68
CA ALA A 82 -2.43 -13.99 -1.77
C ALA A 82 -3.88 -14.17 -2.24
N ILE A 83 -4.34 -13.32 -3.16
CA ILE A 83 -5.73 -13.28 -3.61
C ILE A 83 -5.94 -14.06 -4.92
N TYR A 84 -4.94 -14.10 -5.82
CA TYR A 84 -5.08 -14.72 -7.15
C TYR A 84 -3.91 -15.62 -7.59
N GLY A 85 -2.78 -15.68 -6.86
CA GLY A 85 -1.61 -16.49 -7.21
C GLY A 85 -0.62 -15.84 -8.18
N TRP A 86 0.40 -16.58 -8.62
CA TRP A 86 1.58 -16.01 -9.30
C TRP A 86 1.89 -16.61 -10.67
N LYS A 87 0.98 -17.40 -11.24
CA LYS A 87 1.15 -18.01 -12.55
C LYS A 87 0.20 -17.33 -13.51
N PHE A 88 0.68 -16.39 -14.33
CA PHE A 88 -0.16 -15.73 -15.32
C PHE A 88 0.65 -15.20 -16.52
N THR A 89 0.01 -15.19 -17.68
CA THR A 89 0.35 -14.30 -18.80
C THR A 89 -0.30 -12.92 -18.61
N ARG A 90 0.10 -11.93 -19.41
CA ARG A 90 -0.53 -10.59 -19.38
C ARG A 90 -2.02 -10.64 -19.72
N GLU A 91 -2.42 -11.57 -20.56
CA GLU A 91 -3.79 -11.76 -20.98
C GLU A 91 -4.58 -12.50 -19.90
N ALA A 92 -4.01 -13.57 -19.34
CA ALA A 92 -4.69 -14.41 -18.35
C ALA A 92 -4.92 -13.72 -17.00
N ILE A 93 -4.05 -12.78 -16.59
CA ILE A 93 -4.23 -12.01 -15.34
C ILE A 93 -5.31 -10.92 -15.48
N PHE A 94 -5.59 -10.43 -16.68
CA PHE A 94 -6.44 -9.25 -16.89
C PHE A 94 -7.82 -9.30 -16.20
N PRO A 95 -8.54 -10.45 -16.17
CA PRO A 95 -9.81 -10.58 -15.47
C PRO A 95 -9.72 -10.38 -13.94
N TYR A 96 -8.55 -10.54 -13.34
CA TYR A 96 -8.30 -10.37 -11.91
C TYR A 96 -7.96 -8.93 -11.51
N LEU A 97 -7.76 -8.03 -12.48
CA LEU A 97 -7.30 -6.67 -12.25
C LEU A 97 -8.46 -5.67 -12.08
N GLU A 98 -8.31 -4.73 -11.15
CA GLU A 98 -9.20 -3.58 -10.98
C GLU A 98 -8.46 -2.27 -11.27
N ASP A 99 -9.20 -1.19 -11.60
CA ASP A 99 -8.60 0.15 -11.64
C ASP A 99 -8.59 0.71 -10.20
N ILE A 100 -7.42 0.71 -9.57
CA ILE A 100 -7.26 1.18 -8.18
C ILE A 100 -6.94 2.68 -8.19
N PRO A 101 -7.79 3.57 -7.64
CA PRO A 101 -7.54 5.01 -7.71
C PRO A 101 -6.36 5.43 -6.81
N ASP A 102 -5.96 6.70 -6.94
CA ASP A 102 -5.03 7.32 -5.97
C ASP A 102 -5.74 7.47 -4.61
N PRO A 103 -5.12 7.09 -3.48
CA PRO A 103 -5.64 7.37 -2.13
C PRO A 103 -6.09 8.83 -1.86
N LEU A 104 -5.52 9.82 -2.56
CA LEU A 104 -5.91 11.23 -2.49
C LEU A 104 -7.36 11.51 -2.90
N VAL A 105 -8.02 10.59 -3.63
CA VAL A 105 -9.45 10.73 -3.95
C VAL A 105 -10.35 10.62 -2.73
N ASN A 106 -9.79 10.28 -1.56
CA ASN A 106 -10.46 10.19 -0.27
C ASN A 106 -11.71 9.28 -0.35
N TRP A 107 -11.48 7.99 -0.52
CA TRP A 107 -12.53 7.02 -0.78
C TRP A 107 -12.53 5.89 0.23
N ILE A 108 -13.73 5.56 0.71
CA ILE A 108 -14.02 4.39 1.54
C ILE A 108 -14.88 3.45 0.68
N PRO A 109 -14.28 2.46 -0.02
CA PRO A 109 -15.02 1.54 -0.88
C PRO A 109 -16.19 0.84 -0.20
N CYS A 110 -16.08 0.53 1.10
CA CYS A 110 -17.15 -0.09 1.87
C CYS A 110 -18.40 0.79 2.03
N GLN A 111 -18.26 2.12 1.91
CA GLN A 111 -19.37 3.07 2.05
C GLN A 111 -19.91 3.53 0.69
N ASP A 112 -19.04 3.62 -0.31
CA ASP A 112 -19.39 4.10 -1.65
C ASP A 112 -18.78 3.19 -2.73
N PRO A 113 -19.24 1.93 -2.84
CA PRO A 113 -18.58 0.91 -3.67
C PRO A 113 -18.69 1.18 -5.19
N HIS A 114 -19.58 2.08 -5.62
CA HIS A 114 -19.86 2.33 -7.03
C HIS A 114 -19.16 3.58 -7.59
N ARG A 115 -18.46 4.36 -6.75
CA ARG A 115 -17.80 5.61 -7.15
C ARG A 115 -16.83 5.47 -8.32
N PHE A 116 -16.11 4.35 -8.38
CA PHE A 116 -15.08 4.07 -9.40
C PHE A 116 -15.41 2.86 -10.27
N GLY A 117 -16.71 2.60 -10.47
CA GLY A 117 -17.20 1.51 -11.31
C GLY A 117 -17.22 0.17 -10.59
N HIS A 118 -16.73 -0.88 -11.25
CA HIS A 118 -16.76 -2.24 -10.71
C HIS A 118 -15.46 -2.57 -9.98
N THR A 119 -15.46 -2.39 -8.66
CA THR A 119 -14.30 -2.60 -7.77
C THR A 119 -14.62 -3.49 -6.56
N PRO A 120 -15.16 -4.72 -6.77
CA PRO A 120 -15.64 -5.57 -5.69
C PRO A 120 -14.54 -6.04 -4.72
N VAL A 121 -13.30 -6.26 -5.18
CA VAL A 121 -12.19 -6.66 -4.31
C VAL A 121 -11.79 -5.51 -3.39
N GLN A 122 -11.68 -4.28 -3.92
CA GLN A 122 -11.44 -3.09 -3.11
C GLN A 122 -12.55 -2.83 -2.08
N ALA A 123 -13.81 -2.98 -2.49
CA ALA A 123 -14.99 -2.88 -1.60
C ALA A 123 -14.90 -3.88 -0.44
N ARG A 124 -14.58 -5.14 -0.75
CA ARG A 124 -14.49 -6.20 0.24
C ARG A 124 -13.34 -5.98 1.24
N LEU A 125 -12.14 -5.65 0.76
CA LEU A 125 -10.98 -5.37 1.61
C LEU A 125 -11.21 -4.14 2.51
N SER A 126 -11.81 -3.08 1.96
CA SER A 126 -12.23 -1.90 2.73
C SER A 126 -13.22 -2.27 3.85
N CYS A 127 -14.21 -3.12 3.56
CA CYS A 127 -15.15 -3.57 4.57
C CYS A 127 -14.51 -4.45 5.64
N LEU A 128 -13.54 -5.30 5.28
CA LEU A 128 -12.79 -6.08 6.25
C LEU A 128 -12.00 -5.19 7.22
N ALA A 129 -11.35 -4.14 6.71
CA ALA A 129 -10.65 -3.17 7.54
C ALA A 129 -11.62 -2.41 8.46
N LYS A 130 -12.72 -1.86 7.90
CA LYS A 130 -13.74 -1.10 8.63
C LYS A 130 -14.42 -1.93 9.72
N ASN A 131 -14.92 -3.12 9.38
CA ASN A 131 -15.72 -3.95 10.28
C ASN A 131 -14.90 -4.50 11.46
N ASN A 132 -13.58 -4.62 11.29
CA ASN A 132 -12.68 -5.10 12.33
C ASN A 132 -11.85 -3.97 12.97
N SER A 133 -12.05 -2.71 12.56
CA SER A 133 -11.32 -1.54 13.06
C SER A 133 -9.79 -1.72 13.05
N ILE A 134 -9.26 -2.31 11.97
CA ILE A 134 -7.84 -2.67 11.81
C ILE A 134 -7.33 -2.20 10.45
N TYR A 135 -6.07 -1.75 10.38
CA TYR A 135 -5.43 -1.50 9.09
C TYR A 135 -5.19 -2.82 8.36
N VAL A 136 -5.57 -2.90 7.08
CA VAL A 136 -5.35 -4.08 6.25
C VAL A 136 -4.44 -3.71 5.08
N LEU A 137 -3.25 -4.30 5.05
CA LEU A 137 -2.39 -4.30 3.86
C LEU A 137 -2.64 -5.58 3.08
N ALA A 138 -2.99 -5.43 1.79
CA ALA A 138 -3.15 -6.53 0.87
C ALA A 138 -2.45 -6.25 -0.46
N ASN A 139 -2.11 -7.31 -1.19
CA ASN A 139 -1.58 -7.24 -2.55
C ASN A 139 -2.65 -7.67 -3.56
N ILE A 140 -2.96 -6.79 -4.51
CA ILE A 140 -3.90 -7.03 -5.61
C ILE A 140 -3.32 -6.52 -6.94
N GLY A 141 -4.02 -6.78 -8.04
CA GLY A 141 -3.61 -6.35 -9.37
C GLY A 141 -4.28 -5.06 -9.80
N ASP A 142 -3.50 -4.09 -10.26
CA ASP A 142 -3.98 -2.83 -10.81
C ASP A 142 -3.93 -2.84 -12.34
N LYS A 143 -4.96 -2.31 -12.99
CA LYS A 143 -4.93 -1.98 -14.41
C LYS A 143 -5.13 -0.48 -14.61
N LYS A 144 -4.36 0.10 -15.53
CA LYS A 144 -4.46 1.52 -15.88
C LYS A 144 -4.61 1.67 -17.38
N PRO A 145 -5.78 2.14 -17.88
CA PRO A 145 -5.93 2.41 -19.30
C PRO A 145 -4.99 3.53 -19.74
N CYS A 146 -4.39 3.37 -20.90
CA CYS A 146 -3.51 4.34 -21.54
C CYS A 146 -3.87 4.52 -23.01
N ASN A 147 -3.42 5.63 -23.60
CA ASN A 147 -3.70 5.97 -24.99
C ASN A 147 -2.50 5.59 -25.87
N SER A 148 -2.72 5.17 -27.11
CA SER A 148 -1.66 4.92 -28.09
C SER A 148 -0.80 6.15 -28.42
N ARG A 149 -1.26 7.35 -28.06
CA ARG A 149 -0.45 8.58 -28.11
C ARG A 149 0.66 8.64 -27.06
N ASP A 150 0.56 7.84 -25.99
CA ASP A 150 1.64 7.64 -25.04
C ASP A 150 2.59 6.57 -25.59
N SER A 151 3.82 6.96 -25.92
CA SER A 151 4.82 6.05 -26.48
C SER A 151 5.20 4.89 -25.55
N ALA A 152 4.92 5.01 -24.25
CA ALA A 152 5.15 3.94 -23.27
C ALA A 152 3.94 3.00 -23.11
N CYS A 153 2.77 3.34 -23.69
CA CYS A 153 1.55 2.56 -23.56
C CYS A 153 1.70 1.21 -24.29
N PRO A 154 1.48 0.08 -23.61
CA PRO A 154 1.51 -1.22 -24.27
C PRO A 154 0.51 -1.32 -25.44
N PRO A 155 0.77 -2.14 -26.46
CA PRO A 155 -0.10 -2.25 -27.65
C PRO A 155 -1.56 -2.60 -27.33
N ASN A 156 -1.82 -3.27 -26.20
CA ASN A 156 -3.14 -3.63 -25.73
C ASN A 156 -3.86 -2.52 -24.93
N GLY A 157 -3.29 -1.31 -24.88
CA GLY A 157 -3.95 -0.09 -24.39
C GLY A 157 -4.02 0.06 -22.87
N HIS A 158 -3.26 -0.73 -22.12
CA HIS A 158 -3.28 -0.63 -20.66
C HIS A 158 -1.98 -1.10 -20.00
N TYR A 159 -1.64 -0.46 -18.89
CA TYR A 159 -0.64 -0.94 -17.95
C TYR A 159 -1.27 -1.93 -16.97
N GLN A 160 -0.45 -2.85 -16.47
CA GLN A 160 -0.82 -3.82 -15.45
C GLN A 160 0.28 -3.83 -14.39
N TYR A 161 -0.09 -3.75 -13.11
CA TYR A 161 0.85 -3.65 -12.00
C TYR A 161 0.48 -4.61 -10.87
N ASN A 162 1.48 -5.30 -10.34
CA ASN A 162 1.40 -5.87 -9.00
C ASN A 162 1.35 -4.71 -8.00
N THR A 163 0.36 -4.72 -7.12
CA THR A 163 -0.02 -3.54 -6.35
C THR A 163 -0.35 -3.83 -4.89
N ASN A 164 0.41 -3.25 -3.97
CA ASN A 164 -0.03 -3.21 -2.56
C ASN A 164 -1.06 -2.10 -2.37
N VAL A 165 -2.12 -2.39 -1.62
CA VAL A 165 -3.13 -1.45 -1.15
C VAL A 165 -3.22 -1.51 0.37
N VAL A 166 -3.45 -0.35 1.00
CA VAL A 166 -3.68 -0.26 2.44
C VAL A 166 -5.01 0.42 2.69
N TYR A 167 -5.86 -0.24 3.46
CA TYR A 167 -7.09 0.32 4.02
C TYR A 167 -6.88 0.64 5.49
N ASP A 168 -7.27 1.84 5.93
CA ASP A 168 -7.25 2.20 7.35
C ASP A 168 -8.38 1.52 8.12
N ALA A 169 -8.38 1.69 9.45
CA ALA A 169 -9.40 1.12 10.33
C ALA A 169 -10.85 1.60 10.04
N ASN A 170 -11.04 2.66 9.24
CA ASN A 170 -12.37 3.11 8.79
C ASN A 170 -12.74 2.53 7.42
N GLY A 171 -11.85 1.76 6.81
CA GLY A 171 -11.94 1.22 5.46
C GLY A 171 -11.51 2.19 4.35
N LYS A 172 -10.89 3.33 4.68
CA LYS A 172 -10.43 4.28 3.66
C LYS A 172 -9.19 3.74 2.96
N LEU A 173 -9.14 3.83 1.63
CA LEU A 173 -7.91 3.59 0.88
C LEU A 173 -6.90 4.69 1.21
N VAL A 174 -5.80 4.34 1.89
CA VAL A 174 -4.78 5.29 2.36
C VAL A 174 -3.43 5.12 1.66
N ALA A 175 -3.17 3.98 1.03
CA ALA A 175 -1.97 3.78 0.22
C ALA A 175 -2.24 2.86 -0.99
N ARG A 176 -1.54 3.14 -2.09
CA ARG A 176 -1.42 2.30 -3.29
C ARG A 176 0.06 2.31 -3.71
N TYR A 177 0.59 1.15 -4.10
CA TYR A 177 2.01 0.98 -4.39
C TYR A 177 2.26 -0.04 -5.51
N HIS A 178 2.86 0.39 -6.62
CA HIS A 178 3.17 -0.47 -7.79
C HIS A 178 4.61 -0.99 -7.77
N LYS A 179 4.84 -2.28 -8.05
CA LYS A 179 6.19 -2.90 -8.17
C LYS A 179 7.01 -2.43 -9.37
N VAL A 180 8.25 -1.92 -9.16
CA VAL A 180 9.18 -1.54 -10.25
C VAL A 180 10.67 -1.84 -9.93
N CYS A 181 11.41 -2.31 -10.94
CA CYS A 181 12.85 -2.60 -11.09
C CYS A 181 13.48 -3.64 -10.14
N THR A 182 13.54 -4.88 -10.63
CA THR A 182 14.14 -6.02 -9.95
C THR A 182 15.05 -6.82 -10.88
N MET A 183 16.23 -7.21 -10.40
CA MET A 183 17.01 -8.33 -10.95
C MET A 183 16.55 -9.58 -10.21
N VAL A 184 16.04 -10.58 -10.93
CA VAL A 184 15.50 -11.82 -10.35
C VAL A 184 16.21 -13.04 -10.91
N LYS A 185 16.43 -14.05 -10.06
CA LYS A 185 16.81 -15.38 -10.52
C LYS A 185 15.58 -16.08 -11.09
N CYS A 186 15.65 -16.45 -12.37
CA CYS A 186 14.57 -17.20 -13.02
C CYS A 186 14.51 -18.64 -12.48
N LYS A 187 13.31 -19.23 -12.43
CA LYS A 187 13.14 -20.59 -11.88
C LYS A 187 13.94 -21.62 -12.68
N SER A 188 13.92 -21.52 -14.01
CA SER A 188 14.71 -22.34 -14.94
C SER A 188 15.44 -21.47 -15.97
N THR A 189 16.09 -22.11 -16.95
CA THR A 189 16.69 -21.45 -18.11
C THR A 189 15.66 -20.87 -19.09
N ASN A 190 14.38 -21.22 -18.93
CA ASN A 190 13.30 -20.64 -19.73
C ASN A 190 12.94 -19.24 -19.20
N LEU A 191 13.05 -18.24 -20.08
CA LEU A 191 12.77 -16.83 -19.78
C LEU A 191 11.34 -16.59 -19.27
N ALA A 192 10.36 -17.40 -19.68
CA ALA A 192 8.98 -17.29 -19.19
C ALA A 192 8.84 -17.60 -17.70
N THR A 193 9.87 -18.17 -17.07
CA THR A 193 9.88 -18.49 -15.64
C THR A 193 10.49 -17.40 -14.77
N CYS A 194 10.98 -16.31 -15.36
CA CYS A 194 11.49 -15.16 -14.63
C CYS A 194 10.34 -14.42 -13.94
N GLY A 195 10.44 -14.22 -12.63
CA GLY A 195 9.37 -13.65 -11.80
C GLY A 195 8.50 -14.67 -11.06
N GLN A 196 8.63 -15.97 -11.38
CA GLN A 196 8.03 -17.03 -10.56
C GLN A 196 8.78 -17.18 -9.22
N PRO A 197 8.13 -17.69 -8.16
CA PRO A 197 8.79 -17.91 -6.87
C PRO A 197 10.00 -18.84 -7.00
N VAL A 198 11.11 -18.42 -6.40
CA VAL A 198 12.34 -19.19 -6.27
C VAL A 198 12.90 -19.04 -4.87
N ASP A 199 13.20 -20.16 -4.24
CA ASP A 199 13.74 -20.27 -2.90
C ASP A 199 15.26 -20.50 -2.90
N THR A 200 15.83 -21.04 -3.99
CA THR A 200 17.23 -21.44 -4.06
C THR A 200 17.95 -20.90 -5.29
N ALA A 201 19.20 -20.47 -5.07
CA ALA A 201 20.16 -20.10 -6.09
C ALA A 201 21.56 -20.61 -5.73
N LEU A 202 22.37 -20.85 -6.76
CA LEU A 202 23.78 -21.22 -6.64
C LEU A 202 24.73 -20.08 -7.07
N THR A 203 24.24 -19.20 -7.95
CA THR A 203 25.04 -18.15 -8.57
C THR A 203 25.41 -17.06 -7.57
N ARG A 204 26.72 -16.85 -7.42
CA ARG A 204 27.32 -15.77 -6.63
C ARG A 204 27.78 -14.67 -7.58
N PHE A 205 27.78 -13.44 -7.10
CA PHE A 205 28.26 -12.29 -7.84
C PHE A 205 29.52 -11.76 -7.16
N GLU A 206 30.64 -11.69 -7.88
CA GLU A 206 31.83 -11.00 -7.39
C GLU A 206 31.54 -9.50 -7.17
N MET A 207 30.79 -8.91 -8.10
CA MET A 207 30.29 -7.56 -8.03
C MET A 207 28.87 -7.49 -8.60
N PHE A 208 28.00 -6.73 -7.96
CA PHE A 208 26.81 -6.17 -8.60
C PHE A 208 26.77 -4.66 -8.40
N SER A 209 26.24 -3.96 -9.39
CA SER A 209 25.96 -2.53 -9.32
C SER A 209 24.65 -2.29 -10.05
N LEU A 210 23.56 -2.15 -9.30
CA LEU A 210 22.25 -1.85 -9.84
C LEU A 210 21.99 -0.35 -9.71
N SER A 211 21.47 0.24 -10.78
CA SER A 211 21.09 1.65 -10.84
C SER A 211 19.87 1.80 -11.72
N GLY A 212 19.10 2.86 -11.53
CA GLY A 212 17.96 3.17 -12.37
C GLY A 212 17.80 4.67 -12.51
N THR A 213 17.30 5.11 -13.67
CA THR A 213 16.96 6.51 -13.89
C THR A 213 15.58 6.81 -13.29
N PHE A 214 15.53 6.88 -11.95
CA PHE A 214 14.29 7.14 -11.23
C PHE A 214 13.87 8.61 -11.38
N ARG A 215 12.57 8.84 -11.67
CA ARG A 215 11.96 10.19 -11.65
C ARG A 215 11.36 10.53 -10.29
N THR A 216 11.87 9.89 -9.24
CA THR A 216 11.45 10.01 -7.84
C THR A 216 12.65 9.85 -6.93
N GLU A 217 12.63 10.53 -5.79
CA GLU A 217 13.63 10.39 -4.73
C GLU A 217 13.33 9.22 -3.78
N TYR A 218 12.11 8.67 -3.83
CA TYR A 218 11.68 7.56 -2.98
C TYR A 218 12.05 6.23 -3.61
N VAL A 219 13.26 5.75 -3.33
CA VAL A 219 13.79 4.47 -3.84
C VAL A 219 14.20 3.56 -2.68
N PHE A 220 13.67 2.34 -2.64
CA PHE A 220 13.92 1.35 -1.60
C PHE A 220 14.82 0.23 -2.13
N PRO A 221 16.04 0.05 -1.58
CA PRO A 221 16.94 -1.02 -1.98
C PRO A 221 16.55 -2.35 -1.33
N GLU A 222 16.56 -3.43 -2.11
CA GLU A 222 16.27 -4.78 -1.62
C GLU A 222 17.33 -5.77 -2.12
N VAL A 223 17.85 -6.61 -1.23
CA VAL A 223 18.74 -7.72 -1.56
C VAL A 223 18.29 -8.96 -0.81
N LEU A 224 17.94 -10.01 -1.55
CA LEU A 224 17.50 -11.29 -1.00
C LEU A 224 18.43 -12.41 -1.45
N LEU A 225 18.90 -13.20 -0.49
CA LEU A 225 19.80 -14.33 -0.71
C LEU A 225 19.02 -15.63 -0.79
N THR A 226 19.70 -16.67 -1.27
CA THR A 226 19.21 -18.05 -1.29
C THR A 226 18.65 -18.46 0.07
N LYS A 227 17.60 -19.30 0.04
CA LYS A 227 16.78 -19.69 1.19
C LYS A 227 16.04 -18.54 1.86
N ILE A 228 15.75 -17.47 1.11
CA ILE A 228 14.95 -16.31 1.57
C ILE A 228 15.63 -15.59 2.75
N ASN A 229 16.97 -15.52 2.73
CA ASN A 229 17.73 -14.84 3.77
C ASN A 229 17.94 -13.36 3.40
N LEU A 230 17.78 -12.48 4.39
CA LEU A 230 18.21 -11.09 4.27
C LEU A 230 19.73 -11.00 4.18
N ALA A 231 20.23 -9.90 3.61
CA ALA A 231 21.66 -9.65 3.42
C ALA A 231 22.19 -8.48 4.30
N PRO A 232 22.01 -8.50 5.63
CA PRO A 232 22.37 -7.36 6.48
C PRO A 232 23.88 -7.09 6.42
N GLY A 233 24.25 -5.83 6.15
CA GLY A 233 25.64 -5.39 6.06
C GLY A 233 26.43 -5.91 4.85
N LYS A 234 25.77 -6.58 3.90
CA LYS A 234 26.38 -7.15 2.68
C LYS A 234 26.24 -6.27 1.44
N PHE A 235 25.50 -5.18 1.54
CA PHE A 235 25.29 -4.22 0.45
C PHE A 235 25.26 -2.79 1.00
N GLU A 236 25.41 -1.83 0.10
CA GLU A 236 25.25 -0.42 0.40
C GLU A 236 24.63 0.34 -0.77
N VAL A 237 24.03 1.48 -0.47
CA VAL A 237 23.56 2.44 -1.47
C VAL A 237 24.56 3.60 -1.50
N LEU A 238 25.16 3.81 -2.67
CA LEU A 238 26.09 4.89 -2.92
C LEU A 238 25.35 6.23 -3.02
N LYS A 239 26.09 7.35 -2.87
CA LYS A 239 25.53 8.71 -2.95
C LYS A 239 24.86 9.03 -4.29
N ASP A 240 25.27 8.35 -5.35
CA ASP A 240 24.70 8.48 -6.70
C ASP A 240 23.47 7.57 -6.93
N GLY A 241 22.96 6.91 -5.88
CA GLY A 241 21.78 6.06 -5.94
C GLY A 241 22.03 4.63 -6.42
N ARG A 242 23.29 4.24 -6.64
CA ARG A 242 23.63 2.86 -7.02
C ARG A 242 23.60 1.92 -5.81
N LEU A 243 22.94 0.78 -5.96
CA LEU A 243 22.95 -0.33 -5.01
C LEU A 243 24.08 -1.30 -5.40
N VAL A 244 25.06 -1.45 -4.52
CA VAL A 244 26.28 -2.25 -4.76
C VAL A 244 26.49 -3.26 -3.64
N ASN A 245 27.20 -4.36 -3.93
CA ASN A 245 27.65 -5.28 -2.88
C ASN A 245 28.81 -4.69 -2.10
N LYS A 246 28.86 -5.02 -0.80
CA LYS A 246 29.90 -4.62 0.13
C LYS A 246 30.76 -5.81 0.51
N ASN A 247 32.08 -5.62 0.59
CA ASN A 247 33.07 -6.62 1.01
C ASN A 247 33.24 -7.84 0.07
N GLY A 248 33.08 -7.67 -1.25
CA GLY A 248 33.39 -8.72 -2.24
C GLY A 248 32.26 -9.72 -2.51
N SER A 249 32.62 -10.94 -2.92
CA SER A 249 31.69 -11.95 -3.48
C SER A 249 30.45 -12.17 -2.63
N SER A 250 29.29 -12.06 -3.25
CA SER A 250 28.00 -12.24 -2.59
C SER A 250 27.76 -13.71 -2.22
N GLU A 251 26.93 -13.93 -1.22
CA GLU A 251 26.20 -15.19 -1.12
C GLU A 251 25.27 -15.37 -2.33
N PRO A 252 24.80 -16.60 -2.63
CA PRO A 252 23.96 -16.81 -3.80
C PRO A 252 22.70 -15.94 -3.73
N ILE A 253 22.47 -15.16 -4.78
CA ILE A 253 21.44 -14.11 -4.80
C ILE A 253 20.17 -14.64 -5.45
N LEU A 254 19.02 -14.38 -4.82
CA LEU A 254 17.70 -14.53 -5.43
C LEU A 254 17.28 -13.25 -6.16
N THR A 255 17.46 -12.09 -5.52
CA THR A 255 17.16 -10.80 -6.14
C THR A 255 18.02 -9.65 -5.60
N VAL A 256 18.28 -8.68 -6.49
CA VAL A 256 18.74 -7.31 -6.16
C VAL A 256 17.75 -6.36 -6.82
N SER A 257 17.12 -5.47 -6.05
CA SER A 257 16.07 -4.59 -6.55
C SER A 257 16.26 -3.15 -6.06
N LEU A 258 15.85 -2.21 -6.92
CA LEU A 258 15.71 -0.80 -6.57
C LEU A 258 14.27 -0.41 -6.83
N PHE A 259 13.52 -0.25 -5.75
CA PHE A 259 12.10 -0.04 -5.82
C PHE A 259 11.77 1.46 -5.74
N GLY A 260 11.49 2.07 -6.88
CA GLY A 260 11.09 3.49 -6.94
C GLY A 260 9.57 3.71 -6.83
N ARG A 261 9.12 4.68 -6.02
CA ARG A 261 7.71 5.06 -5.87
C ARG A 261 7.52 6.51 -6.30
N TRP A 262 6.69 6.78 -7.30
CA TRP A 262 6.45 8.14 -7.80
C TRP A 262 5.16 8.75 -7.23
N TYR A 263 5.27 9.35 -6.04
CA TYR A 263 4.11 9.76 -5.23
C TYR A 263 3.20 10.76 -5.97
N THR A 264 3.79 11.64 -6.78
CA THR A 264 3.06 12.69 -7.52
C THR A 264 2.36 12.21 -8.79
N LYS A 265 2.76 11.06 -9.34
CA LYS A 265 2.10 10.45 -10.52
C LYS A 265 0.93 9.57 -10.14
N ASP A 266 0.79 9.24 -8.87
CA ASP A 266 -0.45 8.66 -8.37
C ASP A 266 -1.60 9.64 -8.69
N VAL A 267 -1.35 10.96 -8.62
CA VAL A 267 -2.33 12.02 -8.83
C VAL A 267 -2.60 12.23 -10.32
N ARG A 268 -3.77 11.84 -10.84
CA ARG A 268 -4.23 12.42 -12.10
C ARG A 268 -4.64 13.87 -11.87
N SER A 269 -4.12 14.75 -12.71
CA SER A 269 -4.55 16.13 -12.86
C SER A 269 -6.07 16.19 -13.02
N ILE A 270 -6.76 16.68 -12.00
CA ILE A 270 -8.13 17.16 -12.14
C ILE A 270 -8.03 18.42 -13.01
N SER A 271 -8.22 18.27 -14.32
CA SER A 271 -8.53 19.41 -15.17
C SER A 271 -9.98 19.81 -14.89
N GLY A 272 -10.14 20.90 -14.14
CA GLY A 272 -11.40 21.63 -14.02
C GLY A 272 -12.07 21.53 -12.65
N GLY A 273 -12.10 22.66 -11.93
CA GLY A 273 -12.99 22.86 -10.79
C GLY A 273 -12.33 23.52 -9.59
N THR A 274 -12.03 24.82 -9.71
CA THR A 274 -11.73 25.67 -8.56
C THR A 274 -12.85 25.64 -7.52
N SER A 275 -12.52 25.36 -6.26
CA SER A 275 -12.97 26.22 -5.14
C SER A 275 -12.07 26.02 -3.91
N ASN A 276 -11.26 27.04 -3.63
CA ASN A 276 -10.51 27.20 -2.38
C ASN A 276 -11.50 27.54 -1.24
N SER A 277 -12.28 26.55 -0.80
CA SER A 277 -13.17 26.72 0.34
C SER A 277 -12.39 26.62 1.67
N ALA A 278 -11.47 25.66 1.78
CA ALA A 278 -10.76 25.37 3.03
C ALA A 278 -9.83 26.51 3.52
N THR A 279 -9.15 27.21 2.60
CA THR A 279 -8.24 28.31 2.97
C THR A 279 -8.99 29.52 3.50
N THR A 280 -10.21 29.77 3.01
CA THR A 280 -11.05 30.90 3.44
C THR A 280 -11.60 30.69 4.84
N TYR A 281 -12.01 29.46 5.19
CA TYR A 281 -12.47 29.14 6.54
C TYR A 281 -11.36 29.18 7.60
N LEU A 282 -10.12 28.81 7.23
CA LEU A 282 -8.95 28.92 8.12
C LEU A 282 -8.56 30.37 8.40
N ILE A 283 -8.70 31.26 7.42
CA ILE A 283 -8.44 32.70 7.62
C ILE A 283 -9.53 33.35 8.47
N ILE A 284 -10.80 32.98 8.28
CA ILE A 284 -11.91 33.51 9.09
C ILE A 284 -11.83 33.01 10.54
N SER A 285 -11.50 31.75 10.77
CA SER A 285 -11.38 31.19 12.12
C SER A 285 -10.18 31.77 12.89
N THR A 286 -9.05 32.00 12.20
CA THR A 286 -7.89 32.67 12.82
C THR A 286 -8.16 34.14 13.11
N LEU A 287 -8.87 34.86 12.24
CA LEU A 287 -9.26 36.26 12.49
C LEU A 287 -10.24 36.38 13.68
N LEU A 288 -11.23 35.48 13.78
CA LEU A 288 -12.17 35.44 14.89
C LEU A 288 -11.48 35.12 16.23
N MET A 289 -10.50 34.21 16.23
CA MET A 289 -9.69 33.90 17.40
C MET A 289 -8.88 35.11 17.87
N ILE A 290 -8.27 35.87 16.95
CA ILE A 290 -7.49 37.08 17.28
C ILE A 290 -8.41 38.16 17.89
N ILE A 291 -9.59 38.39 17.32
CA ILE A 291 -10.57 39.37 17.84
C ILE A 291 -11.09 38.96 19.22
N ALA A 292 -11.37 37.67 19.43
CA ALA A 292 -11.79 37.15 20.73
C ALA A 292 -10.69 37.27 21.80
N LEU A 293 -9.43 37.01 21.43
CA LEU A 293 -8.27 37.16 22.32
C LEU A 293 -8.01 38.63 22.69
N GLN A 294 -8.21 39.58 21.78
CA GLN A 294 -8.07 41.01 22.08
C GLN A 294 -9.14 41.51 23.06
N ASN A 295 -10.36 40.96 23.01
CA ASN A 295 -11.44 41.32 23.94
C ASN A 295 -11.32 40.66 25.32
N ILE A 296 -10.53 39.60 25.47
CA ILE A 296 -10.27 38.95 26.77
C ILE A 296 -9.14 39.66 27.55
N VAL A 297 -8.28 40.42 26.86
CA VAL A 297 -7.17 41.19 27.49
C VAL A 297 -7.62 42.59 27.94
N MET A 298 -8.84 43.03 27.60
CA MET A 298 -9.44 44.27 28.07
C MET A 298 -10.66 44.02 28.98
N VAL A 299 -10.46 43.32 30.11
CA VAL A 299 -11.29 43.40 31.32
C VAL A 299 -10.39 43.27 32.53
#